data_AF-A0A959QQV3-F1
#
_entry.id   AF-A0A959QQV3-F1
#
_cell.length_a   1.000
_cell.length_b   1.000
_cell.length_c   1.000
_cell.angle_alpha   90.00
_cell.angle_beta   90.00
_cell.angle_gamma   90.00
#
_symmetry.space_group_name_H-M   'P 1'
#
loop_
_entity.id
_entity.type
_entity.pdbx_description
1 polymer ?
#
loop_
_entity_poly.entity_id
_entity_poly.type
_entity_poly.pdbx_seq_one_letter_code
_entity_poly.pdbx_strand_id
1 'polypeptide(L)'
;KQAQADARDGHIPHTGLLRARLLFDGGYFEEARGVLDRMDPATLLRDEDRLESTYRRGRVAQAMNHSTEAIRWLGITWNSGRDAKWHFACASALQLGHIYQASGNLSEAETWYHRCLSVQPDRYGDGLHQKAKAGLHQLAD
;
A
#
# COMPACT_ATOMS: atom_id res chain seq x y z
N LYS A 1 -3.30 14.46 -11.43
CA LYS A 1 -2.02 13.91 -11.95
C LYS A 1 -2.07 12.39 -12.20
N GLN A 2 -2.54 11.54 -11.28
CA GLN A 2 -2.69 10.08 -11.54
C GLN A 2 -3.74 9.78 -12.63
N ALA A 3 -4.97 10.29 -12.50
CA ALA A 3 -6.04 10.04 -13.48
C ALA A 3 -5.68 10.47 -14.93
N GLN A 4 -4.85 11.51 -15.07
CA GLN A 4 -4.33 11.94 -16.37
C GLN A 4 -3.21 11.04 -16.90
N ALA A 5 -2.46 10.38 -16.02
CA ALA A 5 -1.44 9.42 -16.43
C ALA A 5 -2.08 8.09 -16.84
N ASP A 6 -3.08 7.62 -16.08
CA ASP A 6 -3.82 6.38 -16.40
C ASP A 6 -4.53 6.51 -17.77
N ALA A 7 -5.12 7.69 -18.04
CA ALA A 7 -5.74 7.99 -19.33
C ALA A 7 -4.74 8.08 -20.50
N ARG A 8 -3.48 8.46 -20.23
CA ARG A 8 -2.42 8.51 -21.26
C ARG A 8 -1.84 7.14 -21.58
N ASP A 9 -1.81 6.25 -20.60
CA ASP A 9 -1.29 4.88 -20.75
C ASP A 9 -2.36 3.89 -21.27
N GLY A 10 -3.57 4.37 -21.61
CA GLY A 10 -4.69 3.52 -22.04
C GLY A 10 -5.22 2.60 -20.94
N HIS A 11 -4.86 2.88 -19.68
CA HIS A 11 -5.16 2.06 -18.54
C HIS A 11 -6.56 2.40 -18.01
N ILE A 12 -7.51 1.49 -18.19
CA ILE A 12 -8.83 1.57 -17.54
C ILE A 12 -8.69 0.92 -16.16
N PRO A 13 -8.87 1.68 -15.05
CA PRO A 13 -8.78 1.11 -13.71
C PRO A 13 -9.92 0.13 -13.45
N HIS A 14 -9.67 -0.89 -12.62
CA HIS A 14 -10.75 -1.74 -12.12
C HIS A 14 -11.74 -0.88 -11.32
N THR A 15 -13.02 -0.95 -11.66
CA THR A 15 -14.06 -0.06 -11.11
C THR A 15 -14.25 -0.24 -9.60
N GLY A 16 -14.09 -1.46 -9.10
CA GLY A 16 -14.12 -1.77 -7.66
C GLY A 16 -12.94 -1.14 -6.91
N LEU A 17 -11.72 -1.25 -7.46
CA LEU A 17 -10.53 -0.62 -6.87
C LEU A 17 -10.64 0.91 -6.88
N LEU A 18 -11.12 1.48 -7.97
CA LEU A 18 -11.33 2.92 -8.08
C LEU A 18 -12.38 3.40 -7.08
N ARG A 19 -13.50 2.67 -6.92
CA ARG A 19 -14.52 3.01 -5.93
C ARG A 19 -13.97 2.91 -4.50
N ALA A 20 -13.27 1.84 -4.16
CA ALA A 20 -12.65 1.67 -2.85
C ALA A 20 -11.65 2.80 -2.55
N ARG A 21 -10.90 3.27 -3.55
CA ARG A 21 -10.03 4.44 -3.44
C ARG A 21 -10.78 5.70 -3.04
N LEU A 22 -11.82 6.04 -3.78
CA LEU A 22 -12.58 7.28 -3.56
C LEU A 22 -13.23 7.29 -2.18
N LEU A 23 -13.76 6.15 -1.74
CA LEU A 23 -14.30 5.97 -0.39
C LEU A 23 -13.22 6.15 0.67
N PHE A 24 -12.05 5.53 0.49
CA PHE A 24 -10.92 5.68 1.40
C PHE A 24 -10.44 7.13 1.49
N ASP A 25 -10.26 7.81 0.36
CA ASP A 25 -9.82 9.21 0.31
C ASP A 25 -10.85 10.15 0.97
N GLY A 26 -12.13 9.77 0.96
CA GLY A 26 -13.21 10.47 1.67
C GLY A 26 -13.39 10.10 3.15
N GLY A 27 -12.59 9.18 3.68
CA GLY A 27 -12.69 8.71 5.07
C GLY A 27 -13.75 7.64 5.34
N TYR A 28 -14.43 7.14 4.30
CA TYR A 28 -15.47 6.10 4.38
C TYR A 28 -14.85 4.69 4.42
N PHE A 29 -14.06 4.40 5.45
CA PHE A 29 -13.24 3.18 5.50
C PHE A 29 -14.06 1.89 5.53
N GLU A 30 -15.18 1.86 6.25
CA GLU A 30 -16.08 0.71 6.30
C GLU A 30 -16.70 0.41 4.92
N GLU A 31 -17.10 1.44 4.20
CA GLU A 31 -17.65 1.30 2.85
C GLU A 31 -16.56 0.85 1.86
N ALA A 32 -15.34 1.39 1.99
CA ALA A 32 -14.20 0.96 1.20
C ALA A 32 -13.89 -0.53 1.44
N ARG A 33 -13.89 -0.99 2.69
CA ARG A 33 -13.77 -2.41 3.06
C ARG A 33 -14.86 -3.24 2.40
N GLY A 34 -16.11 -2.82 2.55
CA GLY A 34 -17.27 -3.52 1.96
C GLY A 34 -17.22 -3.64 0.44
N VAL A 35 -16.62 -2.68 -0.27
CA VAL A 35 -16.36 -2.79 -1.71
C VAL A 35 -15.29 -3.83 -2.00
N LEU A 36 -14.15 -3.77 -1.30
CA LEU A 36 -13.02 -4.69 -1.50
C LEU A 36 -13.41 -6.14 -1.19
N ASP A 37 -14.21 -6.41 -0.16
CA ASP A 37 -14.60 -7.76 0.24
C ASP A 37 -15.60 -8.40 -0.71
N ARG A 38 -16.42 -7.59 -1.40
CA ARG A 38 -17.40 -8.05 -2.39
C ARG A 38 -16.84 -8.17 -3.80
N MET A 39 -15.63 -7.68 -4.04
CA MET A 39 -15.00 -7.83 -5.35
C MET A 39 -14.64 -9.28 -5.61
N ASP A 40 -15.09 -9.80 -6.75
CA ASP A 40 -14.69 -11.10 -7.25
C ASP A 40 -13.21 -11.08 -7.69
N PRO A 41 -12.31 -11.85 -7.05
CA PRO A 41 -10.91 -11.93 -7.44
C PRO A 41 -10.69 -12.34 -8.90
N ALA A 42 -11.61 -13.08 -9.51
CA ALA A 42 -11.53 -13.48 -10.92
C ALA A 42 -11.61 -12.28 -11.89
N THR A 43 -12.13 -11.14 -11.42
CA THR A 43 -12.18 -9.89 -12.21
C THR A 43 -10.88 -9.09 -12.18
N LEU A 44 -9.93 -9.44 -11.31
CA LEU A 44 -8.61 -8.81 -11.20
C LEU A 44 -7.64 -9.46 -12.20
N LEU A 45 -7.84 -9.14 -13.49
CA LEU A 45 -7.12 -9.82 -14.59
C LEU A 45 -5.63 -9.47 -14.63
N ARG A 46 -5.25 -8.27 -14.20
CA ARG A 46 -3.87 -7.76 -14.24
C ARG A 46 -3.16 -7.95 -12.91
N ASP A 47 -1.85 -8.21 -12.96
CA ASP A 47 -1.03 -8.29 -11.75
C ASP A 47 -1.04 -6.98 -10.95
N GLU A 48 -1.06 -5.84 -11.64
CA GLU A 48 -1.20 -4.52 -11.00
C GLU A 48 -2.46 -4.43 -10.15
N ASP A 49 -3.61 -4.86 -10.71
CA ASP A 49 -4.89 -4.82 -9.99
C ASP A 49 -4.88 -5.75 -8.78
N ARG A 50 -4.27 -6.94 -8.90
CA ARG A 50 -4.12 -7.87 -7.79
C ARG A 50 -3.27 -7.28 -6.66
N LEU A 51 -2.14 -6.65 -7.00
CA LEU A 51 -1.28 -5.96 -6.04
C LEU A 51 -1.99 -4.76 -5.40
N GLU A 52 -2.66 -3.92 -6.20
CA GLU A 52 -3.43 -2.79 -5.70
C GLU A 52 -4.53 -3.25 -4.73
N SER A 53 -5.23 -4.33 -5.07
CA SER A 53 -6.31 -4.89 -4.26
C SER A 53 -5.83 -5.31 -2.87
N THR A 54 -4.67 -5.98 -2.78
CA THR A 54 -4.09 -6.36 -1.48
C THR A 54 -3.56 -5.15 -0.72
N TYR A 55 -2.90 -4.21 -1.40
CA TYR A 55 -2.44 -2.95 -0.80
C TYR A 55 -3.60 -2.16 -0.18
N ARG A 56 -4.71 -2.02 -0.91
CA ARG A 56 -5.89 -1.28 -0.46
C ARG A 56 -6.53 -1.91 0.77
N ARG A 57 -6.64 -3.24 0.83
CA ARG A 57 -7.13 -3.93 2.04
C ARG A 57 -6.25 -3.61 3.25
N GLY A 58 -4.93 -3.63 3.06
CA GLY A 58 -3.97 -3.25 4.09
C GLY A 58 -4.14 -1.81 4.58
N ARG A 59 -4.29 -0.84 3.66
CA ARG A 59 -4.50 0.58 4.00
C ARG A 59 -5.83 0.83 4.70
N VAL A 60 -6.90 0.21 4.24
CA VAL A 60 -8.23 0.31 4.87
C VAL A 60 -8.18 -0.25 6.30
N ALA A 61 -7.64 -1.46 6.47
CA ALA A 61 -7.45 -2.06 7.80
C ALA A 61 -6.59 -1.17 8.71
N GLN A 62 -5.51 -0.60 8.20
CA GLN A 62 -4.65 0.33 8.94
C GLN A 62 -5.43 1.57 9.42
N ALA A 63 -6.23 2.19 8.52
CA ALA A 63 -7.03 3.37 8.85
C ALA A 63 -8.13 3.08 9.89
N MET A 64 -8.57 1.82 9.96
CA MET A 64 -9.53 1.34 10.95
C MET A 64 -8.87 0.87 12.26
N ASN A 65 -7.56 1.07 12.42
CA ASN A 65 -6.77 0.57 13.56
C ASN A 65 -6.78 -0.97 13.72
N HIS A 66 -7.06 -1.70 12.65
CA HIS A 66 -6.99 -3.17 12.62
C HIS A 66 -5.57 -3.64 12.30
N SER A 67 -4.61 -3.37 13.19
CA SER A 67 -3.16 -3.54 12.93
C SER A 67 -2.78 -4.96 12.46
N THR A 68 -3.34 -6.00 13.06
CA THR A 68 -3.05 -7.40 12.66
C THR A 68 -3.46 -7.69 11.22
N GLU A 69 -4.62 -7.18 10.80
CA GLU A 69 -5.12 -7.33 9.44
C GLU A 69 -4.31 -6.49 8.45
N ALA A 70 -3.97 -5.26 8.84
CA ALA A 70 -3.12 -4.37 8.06
C ALA A 70 -1.76 -5.01 7.78
N ILE A 71 -1.09 -5.55 8.81
CA ILE A 71 0.20 -6.23 8.68
C ILE A 71 0.09 -7.41 7.72
N ARG A 72 -0.97 -8.22 7.83
CA ARG A 72 -1.19 -9.37 6.95
C ARG A 72 -1.29 -8.95 5.49
N TRP A 73 -2.16 -8.00 5.16
CA TRP A 73 -2.39 -7.59 3.78
C TRP A 73 -1.21 -6.83 3.17
N LEU A 74 -0.57 -5.94 3.94
CA LEU A 74 0.62 -5.22 3.48
C LEU A 74 1.80 -6.17 3.28
N GLY A 75 1.94 -7.19 4.14
CA GLY A 75 2.94 -8.26 3.98
C GLY A 75 2.71 -9.11 2.73
N ILE A 76 1.45 -9.46 2.43
CA ILE A 76 1.09 -10.13 1.16
C ILE A 76 1.47 -9.26 -0.04
N THR A 77 1.16 -7.97 0.02
CA THR A 77 1.50 -7.01 -1.05
C THR A 77 3.01 -6.93 -1.28
N TRP A 78 3.80 -6.85 -0.19
CA TRP A 78 5.25 -6.85 -0.27
C TRP A 78 5.78 -8.14 -0.92
N ASN A 79 5.37 -9.30 -0.41
CA ASN A 79 5.87 -10.60 -0.87
C ASN A 79 5.55 -10.87 -2.34
N SER A 80 4.37 -10.44 -2.81
CA SER A 80 3.93 -10.64 -4.19
C SER A 80 4.43 -9.55 -5.16
N GLY A 81 4.86 -8.38 -4.66
CA GLY A 81 5.14 -7.21 -5.49
C GLY A 81 6.55 -6.63 -5.38
N ARG A 82 7.46 -7.18 -4.56
CA ARG A 82 8.80 -6.59 -4.34
C ARG A 82 9.65 -6.47 -5.61
N ASP A 83 9.43 -7.36 -6.57
CA ASP A 83 10.12 -7.39 -7.87
C ASP A 83 9.28 -6.73 -8.99
N ALA A 84 8.08 -6.22 -8.65
CA ALA A 84 7.20 -5.55 -9.59
C ALA A 84 7.54 -4.06 -9.72
N LYS A 85 7.33 -3.52 -10.92
CA LYS A 85 7.62 -2.11 -11.23
C LYS A 85 6.72 -1.09 -10.51
N TRP A 86 5.59 -1.54 -9.97
CA TRP A 86 4.60 -0.67 -9.33
C TRP A 86 4.94 -0.39 -7.86
N HIS A 87 4.57 0.79 -7.41
CA HIS A 87 4.90 1.31 -6.07
C HIS A 87 4.27 0.55 -4.88
N PHE A 88 3.34 -0.38 -5.10
CA PHE A 88 2.56 -1.00 -4.01
C PHE A 88 3.41 -1.72 -2.97
N ALA A 89 4.46 -2.46 -3.38
CA ALA A 89 5.36 -3.12 -2.44
C ALA A 89 6.21 -2.12 -1.63
N CYS A 90 6.78 -1.11 -2.30
CA CYS A 90 7.51 -0.02 -1.65
C CYS A 90 6.62 0.72 -0.63
N ALA A 91 5.40 1.07 -1.03
CA ALA A 91 4.43 1.71 -0.17
C ALA A 91 3.99 0.82 1.00
N SER A 92 3.83 -0.48 0.78
CA SER A 92 3.52 -1.44 1.85
C SER A 92 4.62 -1.54 2.89
N ALA A 93 5.89 -1.62 2.45
CA ALA A 93 7.04 -1.63 3.36
C ALA A 93 7.07 -0.36 4.22
N LEU A 94 6.84 0.82 3.63
CA LEU A 94 6.72 2.07 4.38
C LEU A 94 5.60 2.02 5.44
N GLN A 95 4.41 1.52 5.09
CA GLN A 95 3.30 1.43 6.04
C GLN A 95 3.52 0.41 7.15
N LEU A 96 4.16 -0.72 6.84
CA LEU A 96 4.57 -1.70 7.86
C LEU A 96 5.55 -1.06 8.85
N GLY A 97 6.51 -0.28 8.36
CA GLY A 97 7.41 0.52 9.21
C GLY A 97 6.64 1.43 10.18
N HIS A 98 5.67 2.19 9.68
CA HIS A 98 4.82 3.03 10.54
C HIS A 98 4.02 2.22 11.57
N ILE A 99 3.45 1.09 11.17
CA ILE A 99 2.65 0.25 12.08
C ILE A 99 3.52 -0.29 13.22
N TYR A 100 4.70 -0.83 12.90
CA TYR A 100 5.61 -1.37 13.91
C TYR A 100 6.23 -0.27 14.79
N GLN A 101 6.51 0.91 14.24
CA GLN A 101 6.96 2.05 15.02
C GLN A 101 5.88 2.49 16.01
N ALA A 102 4.63 2.62 15.55
CA ALA A 102 3.51 2.98 16.41
C ALA A 102 3.21 1.93 17.49
N SER A 103 3.54 0.65 17.25
CA SER A 103 3.41 -0.41 18.25
C SER A 103 4.64 -0.55 19.18
N GLY A 104 5.64 0.33 19.06
CA GLY A 104 6.88 0.27 19.85
C GLY A 104 7.86 -0.82 19.43
N ASN A 105 7.60 -1.54 18.34
CA ASN A 105 8.51 -2.56 17.81
C ASN A 105 9.52 -1.92 16.85
N LEU A 106 10.46 -1.18 17.41
CA LEU A 106 11.38 -0.32 16.65
C LEU A 106 12.32 -1.12 15.72
N SER A 107 12.75 -2.31 16.13
CA SER A 107 13.61 -3.19 15.33
C SER A 107 12.92 -3.65 14.04
N GLU A 108 11.64 -4.05 14.15
CA GLU A 108 10.86 -4.42 12.98
C GLU A 108 10.54 -3.19 12.12
N ALA A 109 10.28 -2.03 12.74
CA ALA A 109 10.06 -0.78 12.02
C ALA A 109 11.27 -0.39 11.14
N GLU A 110 12.47 -0.43 11.72
CA GLU A 110 13.73 -0.18 11.01
C GLU A 110 13.91 -1.13 9.83
N THR A 111 13.67 -2.43 10.05
CA THR A 111 13.72 -3.46 9.00
C THR A 111 12.80 -3.12 7.83
N TRP A 112 11.57 -2.70 8.11
CA TRP A 112 10.61 -2.34 7.07
C TRP A 112 10.92 -1.03 6.34
N TYR A 113 11.48 -0.03 7.04
CA TYR A 113 11.97 1.16 6.36
C TYR A 113 13.15 0.87 5.43
N HIS A 114 14.08 0.01 5.82
CA HIS A 114 15.15 -0.44 4.93
C HIS A 114 14.63 -1.23 3.72
N ARG A 115 13.61 -2.09 3.90
CA ARG A 115 12.93 -2.77 2.79
C ARG A 115 12.26 -1.78 1.82
N CYS A 116 11.68 -0.69 2.32
CA CYS A 116 11.15 0.37 1.46
C CYS A 116 12.25 0.98 0.57
N LEU A 117 13.43 1.20 1.15
CA LEU A 117 14.60 1.77 0.44
C LEU A 117 15.28 0.79 -0.52
N SER A 118 15.07 -0.52 -0.37
CA SER A 118 15.72 -1.53 -1.21
C SER A 118 15.00 -1.78 -2.54
N VAL A 119 13.80 -1.24 -2.74
CA VAL A 119 13.01 -1.41 -3.97
C VAL A 119 12.85 -0.10 -4.72
N GLN A 120 12.92 -0.15 -6.05
CA GLN A 120 12.84 1.01 -6.91
C GLN A 120 11.64 0.90 -7.87
N PRO A 121 10.45 1.40 -7.50
CA PRO A 121 9.33 1.42 -8.42
C PRO A 121 9.51 2.50 -9.49
N ASP A 122 8.91 2.31 -10.67
CA ASP A 122 8.96 3.24 -11.81
C ASP A 122 8.43 4.64 -11.44
N ARG A 123 7.50 4.70 -10.49
CA ARG A 123 6.81 5.91 -10.06
C ARG A 123 6.73 5.96 -8.55
N TYR A 124 6.72 7.17 -8.01
CA TYR A 124 6.53 7.48 -6.58
C TYR A 124 7.64 7.02 -5.63
N GLY A 125 8.70 6.36 -6.13
CA GLY A 125 9.83 5.86 -5.33
C GLY A 125 10.46 6.94 -4.45
N ASP A 126 10.88 8.07 -5.03
CA ASP A 126 11.55 9.15 -4.29
C ASP A 126 10.73 9.62 -3.09
N GLY A 127 9.43 9.87 -3.29
CA GLY A 127 8.55 10.33 -2.21
C GLY A 127 8.34 9.28 -1.11
N LEU A 128 8.36 7.99 -1.45
CA LEU A 128 8.28 6.89 -0.48
C LEU A 128 9.58 6.72 0.29
N HIS A 129 10.72 6.79 -0.42
CA HIS A 129 12.05 6.69 0.18
C HIS A 129 12.36 7.84 1.13
N GLN A 130 11.97 9.07 0.78
CA GLN A 130 12.14 10.22 1.68
C GLN A 130 11.38 10.03 3.00
N LYS A 131 10.16 9.47 2.93
CA LYS A 131 9.37 9.15 4.14
C LYS A 131 10.01 8.03 4.96
N ALA A 132 10.53 6.98 4.31
CA ALA A 132 11.22 5.89 5.01
C ALA A 132 12.51 6.40 5.70
N LYS A 133 13.28 7.26 5.05
CA LYS A 133 14.47 7.91 5.65
C LYS A 133 14.10 8.77 6.86
N ALA A 134 13.01 9.54 6.76
CA ALA A 134 12.50 10.30 7.90
C ALA A 134 12.09 9.38 9.07
N GLY A 135 11.44 8.25 8.78
CA GLY A 135 11.13 7.23 9.77
C GLY A 135 12.38 6.68 10.45
N LEU A 136 13.42 6.31 9.69
CA LEU A 136 14.70 5.85 10.25
C LEU A 136 15.37 6.90 11.14
N HIS A 137 15.35 8.17 10.74
CA HIS A 137 15.89 9.25 11.57
C HIS A 137 15.18 9.34 12.91
N GLN A 138 13.85 9.25 12.92
CA GLN A 138 13.05 9.28 14.16
C GLN A 138 13.31 8.08 15.08
N LEU A 139 13.78 6.94 14.56
CA LEU A 139 14.13 5.78 15.39
C LEU A 139 15.51 5.91 16.05
N ALA A 140 16.36 6.79 15.54
CA ALA A 140 17.72 7.02 16.03
C ALA A 140 17.83 8.16 17.06
N ASP A 141 16.78 8.98 17.19
CA ASP A 141 16.63 10.05 18.18
C ASP A 141 16.08 9.50 19.52
#